data_AF-A0AAX3Q7N5-F1
#
_entry.id   AF-A0AAX3Q7N5-F1
#
_cell.length_a   1.000
_cell.length_b   1.000
_cell.length_c   1.000
_cell.angle_alpha   90.00
_cell.angle_beta   90.00
_cell.angle_gamma   90.00
#
_symmetry.space_group_name_H-M   'P 1'
#
loop_
_entity.id
_entity.type
_entity.pdbx_description
1 polymer ?
#
loop_
_entity_poly.entity_id
_entity_poly.type
_entity_poly.pdbx_seq_one_letter_code
_entity_poly.pdbx_strand_id
1 'polypeptide(L)'
;MSEVVQLVQLVSQEATVVVNGSSRYNGGKFDEVMVRTTIVTNGPLTENYYVPNGNSLSKEAMALIQNQGLEFRPYRETELLEGTEDVIDVAKAGDVVGTERDIARLLLRSSLVSVPLQQIAQLENGQFVYEVKYEYKLFPVLNDTYEFQIRLPFDGTQIINGSEVKLTVLTPIGGNIDENATKGIDENGQEIQEVVQQLVQTGRSVTTFQYRLDPLFTVRYVHTTPVLSNLINQ
;
A
#
# COMPACT_ATOMS: atom_id res chain seq x y z
N MET A 1 -34.23 11.92 8.41
CA MET A 1 -33.36 11.47 9.50
C MET A 1 -32.05 11.07 8.84
N SER A 2 -30.99 11.86 9.01
CA SER A 2 -29.65 11.45 8.59
C SER A 2 -29.19 10.36 9.54
N GLU A 3 -29.04 9.12 9.05
CA GLU A 3 -28.34 8.09 9.78
C GLU A 3 -26.94 8.62 10.10
N VAL A 4 -26.63 8.74 11.39
CA VAL A 4 -25.26 8.90 11.83
C VAL A 4 -24.60 7.57 11.49
N VAL A 5 -23.86 7.52 10.38
CA VAL A 5 -23.00 6.38 10.07
C VAL A 5 -22.00 6.30 11.21
N GLN A 6 -22.21 5.35 12.12
CA GLN A 6 -21.27 5.10 13.20
C GLN A 6 -19.99 4.57 12.55
N LEU A 7 -18.94 5.40 12.53
CA LEU A 7 -17.65 5.01 11.98
C LEU A 7 -17.11 3.82 12.80
N VAL A 8 -16.74 2.76 12.08
CA VAL A 8 -16.16 1.56 12.67
C VAL A 8 -14.80 1.92 13.26
N GLN A 9 -14.57 1.60 14.53
CA GLN A 9 -13.31 1.92 15.20
C GLN A 9 -12.30 0.81 14.95
N LEU A 10 -11.08 1.21 14.58
CA LEU A 10 -9.95 0.32 14.49
C LEU A 10 -9.48 -0.08 15.89
N VAL A 11 -9.31 -1.37 16.13
CA VAL A 11 -8.63 -1.88 17.32
C VAL A 11 -7.16 -2.12 16.99
N SER A 12 -6.88 -2.83 15.89
CA SER A 12 -5.52 -2.96 15.38
C SER A 12 -5.48 -3.26 13.89
N GLN A 13 -4.38 -2.87 13.23
CA GLN A 13 -4.07 -3.28 11.87
C GLN A 13 -2.60 -3.65 11.77
N GLU A 14 -2.32 -4.89 11.38
CA GLU A 14 -0.97 -5.39 11.15
C GLU A 14 -0.80 -5.78 9.70
N ALA A 15 0.18 -5.17 9.02
CA ALA A 15 0.56 -5.51 7.65
C ALA A 15 1.95 -6.14 7.62
N THR A 16 2.05 -7.29 6.95
CA THR A 16 3.32 -7.92 6.58
C THR A 16 3.49 -7.83 5.07
N VAL A 17 4.64 -7.31 4.65
CA VAL A 17 5.01 -7.13 3.25
C VAL A 17 6.23 -8.00 2.98
N VAL A 18 6.14 -8.83 1.96
CA VAL A 18 7.26 -9.64 1.47
C VAL A 18 7.58 -9.21 0.06
N VAL A 19 8.82 -8.79 -0.14
CA VAL A 19 9.32 -8.40 -1.46
C VAL A 19 10.16 -9.53 -2.03
N ASN A 20 9.81 -9.92 -3.26
CA ASN A 20 10.48 -10.93 -4.06
C ASN A 20 11.32 -10.24 -5.14
N GLY A 21 12.60 -10.57 -5.15
CA GLY A 21 13.63 -9.95 -6.01
C GLY A 21 13.55 -10.40 -7.47
N SER A 22 12.36 -10.40 -8.08
CA SER A 22 12.12 -10.87 -9.45
C SER A 22 12.84 -10.01 -10.49
N SER A 23 13.20 -8.77 -10.15
CA SER A 23 14.00 -7.85 -10.97
C SER A 23 15.30 -8.47 -11.47
N ARG A 24 15.94 -9.29 -10.63
CA ARG A 24 17.17 -10.03 -10.94
C ARG A 24 17.01 -10.99 -12.11
N TYR A 25 15.77 -11.39 -12.41
CA TYR A 25 15.44 -12.39 -13.42
C TYR A 25 14.60 -11.82 -14.57
N ASN A 26 14.23 -10.54 -14.52
CA ASN A 26 13.41 -9.89 -15.55
C ASN A 26 14.08 -8.68 -16.21
N GLY A 27 15.40 -8.52 -16.02
CA GLY A 27 16.19 -7.42 -16.58
C GLY A 27 15.95 -6.10 -15.86
N GLY A 28 15.69 -6.13 -14.55
CA GLY A 28 15.59 -4.94 -13.71
C GLY A 28 14.25 -4.21 -13.84
N LYS A 29 13.22 -4.85 -14.40
CA LYS A 29 11.94 -4.20 -14.72
C LYS A 29 11.08 -3.97 -13.48
N PHE A 30 10.94 -4.98 -12.61
CA PHE A 30 10.12 -4.89 -11.41
C PHE A 30 10.49 -5.97 -10.39
N ASP A 31 10.22 -5.72 -9.11
CA ASP A 31 10.10 -6.75 -8.08
C ASP A 31 8.61 -7.09 -7.86
N GLU A 32 8.32 -8.21 -7.20
CA GLU A 32 6.96 -8.61 -6.83
C GLU A 32 6.76 -8.42 -5.33
N VAL A 33 5.65 -7.83 -4.96
CA VAL A 33 5.29 -7.54 -3.57
C VAL A 33 4.05 -8.35 -3.22
N MET A 34 4.12 -9.05 -2.10
CA MET A 34 2.96 -9.66 -1.45
C MET A 34 2.69 -8.90 -0.16
N VAL A 35 1.45 -8.46 0.03
CA VAL A 35 0.98 -7.83 1.26
C VAL A 35 -0.08 -8.73 1.89
N ARG A 36 0.06 -8.95 3.19
CA ARG A 36 -0.95 -9.58 4.03
C ARG A 36 -1.26 -8.67 5.20
N THR A 37 -2.53 -8.34 5.38
CA THR A 37 -2.99 -7.47 6.46
C THR A 37 -4.05 -8.18 7.29
N THR A 38 -3.93 -8.10 8.60
CA THR A 38 -4.99 -8.47 9.56
C THR A 38 -5.53 -7.20 10.18
N ILE A 39 -6.86 -7.06 10.19
CA ILE A 39 -7.58 -5.89 10.69
C ILE A 39 -8.53 -6.35 11.79
N VAL A 40 -8.49 -5.69 12.94
CA VAL A 40 -9.42 -5.92 14.04
C VAL A 40 -10.22 -4.65 14.27
N THR A 41 -11.55 -4.77 14.30
CA THR A 41 -12.47 -3.64 14.49
C THR A 41 -13.51 -3.94 15.58
N ASN A 42 -14.11 -2.87 16.12
CA ASN A 42 -15.19 -2.98 17.11
C ASN A 42 -16.59 -3.18 16.49
N GLY A 43 -16.69 -3.12 15.16
CA GLY A 43 -17.93 -3.22 14.40
C GLY A 43 -17.66 -3.78 13.00
N PRO A 44 -18.70 -4.27 12.30
CA PRO A 44 -18.51 -4.93 11.02
C PRO A 44 -18.15 -3.93 9.92
N LEU A 45 -17.18 -4.29 9.08
CA LEU A 45 -16.89 -3.61 7.81
C LEU A 45 -17.83 -4.16 6.73
N THR A 46 -18.87 -3.39 6.41
CA THR A 46 -19.95 -3.83 5.50
C THR A 46 -19.81 -3.34 4.07
N GLU A 47 -18.96 -2.34 3.83
CA GLU A 47 -18.68 -1.82 2.50
C GLU A 47 -17.69 -2.71 1.74
N ASN A 48 -17.80 -2.70 0.42
CA ASN A 48 -16.76 -3.25 -0.45
C ASN A 48 -15.50 -2.37 -0.44
N TYR A 49 -14.38 -3.01 -0.74
CA TYR A 49 -13.10 -2.38 -0.95
C TYR A 49 -12.59 -2.71 -2.35
N TYR A 50 -11.97 -1.74 -3.00
CA TYR A 50 -11.14 -2.00 -4.17
C TYR A 50 -9.77 -2.49 -3.70
N VAL A 51 -9.45 -3.75 -3.99
CA VAL A 51 -8.22 -4.42 -3.56
C VAL A 51 -7.37 -4.78 -4.78
N PRO A 52 -6.02 -4.63 -4.73
CA PRO A 52 -5.17 -5.08 -5.84
C PRO A 52 -5.33 -6.59 -6.08
N ASN A 53 -5.44 -7.00 -7.35
CA ASN A 53 -5.77 -8.39 -7.71
C ASN A 53 -4.69 -9.08 -8.56
N GLY A 54 -3.43 -8.63 -8.48
CA GLY A 54 -2.31 -9.14 -9.26
C GLY A 54 -2.12 -8.45 -10.61
N ASN A 55 -3.13 -7.75 -11.14
CA ASN A 55 -2.92 -6.81 -12.25
C ASN A 55 -2.26 -5.55 -11.71
N SER A 56 -1.07 -5.24 -12.21
CA SER A 56 -0.36 -4.01 -11.86
C SER A 56 -0.46 -3.01 -12.99
N LEU A 57 -0.57 -1.74 -12.64
CA LEU A 57 -0.41 -0.64 -13.59
C LEU A 57 0.98 -0.67 -14.24
N SER A 58 1.11 -0.03 -15.41
CA SER A 58 2.43 0.23 -15.99
C SER A 58 3.22 1.19 -15.11
N LYS A 59 4.53 1.33 -15.36
CA LYS A 59 5.37 2.28 -14.63
C LYS A 59 4.86 3.72 -14.77
N GLU A 60 4.42 4.10 -15.98
CA GLU A 60 3.92 5.44 -16.30
C GLU A 60 2.58 5.71 -15.61
N ALA A 61 1.69 4.72 -15.62
CA ALA A 61 0.42 4.78 -14.92
C ALA A 61 0.61 4.86 -13.38
N MET A 62 1.57 4.11 -12.84
CA MET A 62 1.93 4.17 -11.43
C MET A 62 2.46 5.57 -11.05
N ALA A 63 3.34 6.15 -11.87
CA ALA A 63 3.85 7.49 -11.65
C ALA A 63 2.74 8.56 -11.69
N LEU A 64 1.76 8.41 -12.60
CA LEU A 64 0.60 9.31 -12.65
C LEU A 64 -0.21 9.27 -11.36
N ILE A 65 -0.55 8.09 -10.84
CA ILE A 65 -1.36 7.99 -9.61
C ILE A 65 -0.60 8.51 -8.38
N GLN A 66 0.71 8.25 -8.30
CA GLN A 66 1.56 8.74 -7.22
C GLN A 66 1.68 10.26 -7.22
N ASN A 67 1.78 10.88 -8.40
CA ASN A 67 1.78 12.34 -8.53
C ASN A 67 0.47 12.98 -8.06
N GLN A 68 -0.63 12.22 -8.05
CA GLN A 68 -1.94 12.64 -7.51
C GLN A 68 -2.12 12.24 -6.04
N GLY A 69 -1.07 11.79 -5.37
CA GLY A 69 -1.10 11.39 -3.95
C GLY A 69 -1.82 10.07 -3.68
N LEU A 70 -2.02 9.23 -4.70
CA LEU A 70 -2.61 7.90 -4.56
C LEU A 70 -1.51 6.83 -4.40
N GLU A 71 -1.83 5.77 -3.68
CA GLU A 71 -0.96 4.63 -3.42
C GLU A 71 -1.56 3.35 -4.01
N PHE A 72 -0.74 2.34 -4.31
CA PHE A 72 -1.23 1.05 -4.82
C PHE A 72 -1.64 0.11 -3.68
N ARG A 73 -2.76 0.43 -3.03
CA ARG A 73 -3.27 -0.24 -1.82
C ARG A 73 -4.79 -0.46 -1.90
N PRO A 74 -5.39 -1.15 -0.92
CA PRO A 74 -6.83 -1.19 -0.76
C PRO A 74 -7.43 0.19 -0.46
N TYR A 75 -8.58 0.47 -1.05
CA TYR A 75 -9.41 1.66 -0.78
C TYR A 75 -10.85 1.24 -0.50
N ARG A 76 -11.58 2.02 0.30
CA ARG A 76 -13.05 1.93 0.30
C ARG A 76 -13.57 2.22 -1.09
N GLU A 77 -14.66 1.55 -1.45
CA GLU A 77 -15.32 1.77 -2.73
C GLU A 77 -15.80 3.22 -2.88
N THR A 78 -16.43 3.80 -1.85
CA THR A 78 -16.95 5.17 -1.93
C THR A 78 -15.85 6.21 -2.08
N GLU A 79 -14.72 6.02 -1.41
CA GLU A 79 -13.61 6.99 -1.43
C GLU A 79 -12.91 7.02 -2.79
N LEU A 80 -12.68 5.85 -3.40
CA LEU A 80 -12.02 5.81 -4.70
C LEU A 80 -12.91 6.34 -5.83
N LEU A 81 -14.24 6.24 -5.67
CA LEU A 81 -15.21 6.68 -6.67
C LEU A 81 -15.61 8.15 -6.53
N GLU A 82 -15.46 8.74 -5.34
CA GLU A 82 -15.93 10.09 -5.05
C GLU A 82 -15.41 11.14 -6.06
N GLY A 83 -16.35 11.74 -6.80
CA GLY A 83 -16.07 12.79 -7.76
C GLY A 83 -15.50 12.30 -9.09
N THR A 84 -15.54 11.00 -9.37
CA THR A 84 -15.08 10.47 -10.67
C THR A 84 -16.17 10.43 -11.73
N GLU A 85 -17.43 10.64 -11.34
CA GLU A 85 -18.60 10.47 -12.21
C GLU A 85 -18.74 11.57 -13.27
N ASP A 86 -18.19 12.75 -13.02
CA ASP A 86 -18.32 13.95 -13.87
C ASP A 86 -17.03 14.29 -14.63
N VAL A 87 -16.04 13.38 -14.68
CA VAL A 87 -14.72 13.61 -15.32
C VAL A 87 -14.81 14.16 -16.75
N ILE A 88 -15.82 13.74 -17.53
CA ILE A 88 -16.03 14.23 -18.90
C ILE A 88 -16.45 15.71 -18.90
N ASP A 89 -17.28 16.12 -17.95
CA ASP A 89 -17.77 17.49 -17.87
C ASP A 89 -16.73 18.42 -17.23
N VAL A 90 -15.97 17.94 -16.23
CA VAL A 90 -14.77 18.60 -15.70
C VAL A 90 -13.76 18.89 -16.82
N ALA A 91 -13.52 17.91 -17.70
CA ALA A 91 -12.62 18.07 -18.85
C ALA A 91 -13.14 19.09 -19.88
N LYS A 92 -14.44 19.07 -20.20
CA LYS A 92 -15.05 20.06 -21.13
C LYS A 92 -15.01 21.47 -20.56
N ALA A 93 -15.09 21.62 -19.25
CA ALA A 93 -14.97 22.91 -18.57
C ALA A 93 -13.53 23.46 -18.57
N GLY A 94 -12.55 22.66 -18.99
CA GLY A 94 -11.14 23.04 -19.01
C GLY A 94 -10.44 22.95 -17.66
N ASP A 95 -11.03 22.25 -16.68
CA ASP A 95 -10.39 22.01 -15.38
C ASP A 95 -9.41 20.85 -15.50
N VAL A 96 -8.17 21.19 -15.84
CA VAL A 96 -7.07 20.22 -16.01
C VAL A 96 -6.77 19.49 -14.71
N VAL A 97 -6.78 20.18 -13.57
CA VAL A 97 -6.39 19.60 -12.27
C VAL A 97 -7.44 18.58 -11.81
N GLY A 98 -8.72 18.94 -11.90
CA GLY A 98 -9.82 18.00 -11.63
C GLY A 98 -9.74 16.78 -12.55
N THR A 99 -9.55 17.01 -13.84
CA THR A 99 -9.46 15.92 -14.83
C THR A 99 -8.30 14.96 -14.52
N GLU A 100 -7.11 15.47 -14.22
CA GLU A 100 -5.94 14.62 -13.90
C GLU A 100 -6.19 13.77 -12.64
N ARG A 101 -6.77 14.37 -11.61
CA ARG A 101 -7.12 13.69 -10.36
C ARG A 101 -8.12 12.56 -10.59
N ASP A 102 -9.19 12.83 -11.34
CA ASP A 102 -10.28 11.87 -11.54
C ASP A 102 -9.84 10.75 -12.48
N ILE A 103 -9.04 11.05 -13.51
CA ILE A 103 -8.42 10.04 -14.38
C ILE A 103 -7.44 9.15 -13.59
N ALA A 104 -6.64 9.71 -12.68
CA ALA A 104 -5.75 8.91 -11.85
C ALA A 104 -6.52 7.91 -10.96
N ARG A 105 -7.63 8.33 -10.36
CA ARG A 105 -8.52 7.44 -9.60
C ARG A 105 -9.14 6.35 -10.46
N LEU A 106 -9.66 6.70 -11.64
CA LEU A 106 -10.24 5.73 -12.57
C LEU A 106 -9.20 4.72 -13.09
N LEU A 107 -7.97 5.20 -13.34
CA LEU A 107 -6.85 4.35 -13.74
C LEU A 107 -6.47 3.38 -12.62
N LEU A 108 -6.32 3.86 -11.38
CA LEU A 108 -6.10 3.01 -10.21
C LEU A 108 -7.22 1.96 -10.09
N ARG A 109 -8.48 2.40 -10.07
CA ARG A 109 -9.66 1.53 -10.02
C ARG A 109 -9.62 0.42 -11.07
N SER A 110 -9.18 0.70 -12.29
CA SER A 110 -9.12 -0.28 -13.39
C SER A 110 -8.21 -1.49 -13.11
N SER A 111 -7.30 -1.36 -12.14
CA SER A 111 -6.36 -2.40 -11.72
C SER A 111 -6.72 -3.08 -10.40
N LEU A 112 -7.85 -2.70 -9.79
CA LEU A 112 -8.33 -3.23 -8.52
C LEU A 112 -9.62 -4.04 -8.74
N VAL A 113 -9.97 -4.90 -7.79
CA VAL A 113 -11.24 -5.62 -7.75
C VAL A 113 -12.07 -5.17 -6.55
N SER A 114 -13.34 -4.85 -6.78
CA SER A 114 -14.29 -4.57 -5.69
C SER A 114 -14.70 -5.89 -5.03
N VAL A 115 -14.41 -6.03 -3.75
CA VAL A 115 -14.73 -7.20 -2.93
C VAL A 115 -15.12 -6.79 -1.51
N PRO A 116 -16.05 -7.51 -0.86
CA PRO A 116 -16.20 -7.39 0.58
C PRO A 116 -14.96 -7.95 1.28
N LEU A 117 -14.53 -7.36 2.39
CA LEU A 117 -13.41 -7.91 3.15
C LEU A 117 -13.79 -9.25 3.80
N GLN A 118 -12.89 -10.21 3.71
CA GLN A 118 -13.11 -11.54 4.29
C GLN A 118 -12.98 -11.46 5.81
N GLN A 119 -14.11 -11.63 6.52
CA GLN A 119 -14.09 -11.87 7.95
C GLN A 119 -13.56 -13.28 8.22
N ILE A 120 -12.50 -13.39 9.02
CA ILE A 120 -11.84 -14.66 9.37
C ILE A 120 -12.17 -15.12 10.79
N ALA A 121 -12.60 -14.21 11.68
CA ALA A 121 -13.04 -14.55 13.03
C ALA A 121 -13.97 -13.47 13.61
N GLN A 122 -14.66 -13.83 14.68
CA GLN A 122 -15.27 -12.91 15.62
C GLN A 122 -14.79 -13.29 17.02
N LEU A 123 -14.24 -12.32 17.75
CA LEU A 123 -13.71 -12.55 19.10
C LEU A 123 -14.84 -12.54 20.13
N GLU A 124 -14.63 -13.19 21.28
CA GLU A 124 -15.63 -13.29 22.35
C GLU A 124 -16.09 -11.93 22.90
N ASN A 125 -15.21 -10.92 22.83
CA ASN A 125 -15.50 -9.54 23.21
C ASN A 125 -16.30 -8.76 22.15
N GLY A 126 -16.76 -9.42 21.08
CA GLY A 126 -17.57 -8.84 20.01
C GLY A 126 -16.78 -8.19 18.87
N GLN A 127 -15.44 -8.21 18.91
CA GLN A 127 -14.60 -7.65 17.84
C GLN A 127 -14.60 -8.51 16.58
N PHE A 128 -14.45 -7.86 15.43
CA PHE A 128 -14.44 -8.50 14.11
C PHE A 128 -13.01 -8.55 13.59
N VAL A 129 -12.61 -9.69 13.02
CA VAL A 129 -11.26 -9.89 12.47
C VAL A 129 -11.35 -10.15 10.98
N TYR A 130 -10.63 -9.35 10.20
CA TYR A 130 -10.58 -9.44 8.74
C TYR A 130 -9.18 -9.75 8.25
N GLU A 131 -9.10 -10.36 7.08
CA GLU A 131 -7.85 -10.57 6.37
C GLU A 131 -7.93 -9.98 4.96
N VAL A 132 -6.87 -9.27 4.57
CA VAL A 132 -6.68 -8.76 3.21
C VAL A 132 -5.35 -9.27 2.69
N LYS A 133 -5.34 -9.83 1.49
CA LYS A 133 -4.14 -10.31 0.81
C LYS A 133 -4.14 -9.78 -0.61
N TYR A 134 -3.00 -9.26 -1.05
CA TYR A 134 -2.85 -8.79 -2.42
C TYR A 134 -1.40 -8.81 -2.87
N GLU A 135 -1.22 -8.83 -4.19
CA GLU A 135 0.07 -8.85 -4.85
C GLU A 135 0.13 -7.79 -5.95
N TYR A 136 1.32 -7.23 -6.17
CA TYR A 136 1.55 -6.29 -7.26
C TYR A 136 3.04 -6.16 -7.60
N LYS A 137 3.32 -5.50 -8.73
CA LYS A 137 4.66 -5.21 -9.22
C LYS A 137 5.17 -3.90 -8.64
N LEU A 138 6.39 -3.93 -8.12
CA LEU A 138 7.14 -2.78 -7.62
C LEU A 138 8.19 -2.37 -8.64
N PHE A 139 8.03 -1.20 -9.24
CA PHE A 139 8.96 -0.69 -10.25
C PHE A 139 10.13 0.07 -9.60
N PRO A 140 11.32 0.05 -10.21
CA PRO A 140 12.47 0.80 -9.69
C PRO A 140 12.24 2.31 -9.83
N VAL A 141 12.57 3.05 -8.76
CA VAL A 141 12.58 4.52 -8.73
C VAL A 141 13.90 5.08 -9.25
N LEU A 142 14.99 4.34 -9.04
CA LEU A 142 16.33 4.57 -9.59
C LEU A 142 16.93 3.20 -9.93
N ASN A 143 18.09 3.17 -10.61
CA ASN A 143 18.78 1.90 -10.89
C ASN A 143 18.94 1.08 -9.60
N ASP A 144 18.49 -0.18 -9.66
CA ASP A 144 18.53 -1.15 -8.56
C ASP A 144 17.85 -0.70 -7.25
N THR A 145 17.10 0.40 -7.28
CA THR A 145 16.50 1.04 -6.11
C THR A 145 14.98 1.02 -6.23
N TYR A 146 14.31 0.54 -5.19
CA TYR A 146 12.88 0.30 -5.17
C TYR A 146 12.28 0.93 -3.93
N GLU A 147 11.06 1.46 -4.06
CA GLU A 147 10.35 2.12 -2.98
C GLU A 147 8.93 1.63 -2.88
N PHE A 148 8.60 1.08 -1.71
CA PHE A 148 7.28 0.66 -1.32
C PHE A 148 6.64 1.73 -0.44
N GLN A 149 5.36 2.03 -0.69
CA GLN A 149 4.57 2.93 0.14
C GLN A 149 3.25 2.27 0.53
N ILE A 150 2.85 2.43 1.79
CA ILE A 150 1.53 2.01 2.27
C ILE A 150 1.04 2.96 3.34
N ARG A 151 -0.24 3.31 3.24
CA ARG A 151 -0.98 3.99 4.30
C ARG A 151 -1.72 2.97 5.13
N LEU A 152 -1.58 3.07 6.44
CA LEU A 152 -2.34 2.30 7.39
C LEU A 152 -3.02 3.28 8.36
N PRO A 153 -4.13 2.90 9.01
CA PRO A 153 -5.01 1.81 8.62
C PRO A 153 -5.59 2.06 7.21
N PHE A 154 -6.32 1.07 6.70
CA PHE A 154 -7.09 1.30 5.48
C PHE A 154 -8.26 2.22 5.76
N ASP A 155 -8.69 2.92 4.72
CA ASP A 155 -9.76 3.89 4.84
C ASP A 155 -11.05 3.23 5.37
N GLY A 156 -11.89 4.01 6.06
CA GLY A 156 -13.18 3.50 6.59
C GLY A 156 -13.13 2.95 7.99
N THR A 157 -11.97 3.04 8.62
CA THR A 157 -11.83 2.88 10.05
C THR A 157 -11.43 4.20 10.69
N GLN A 158 -11.84 4.40 11.94
CA GLN A 158 -11.37 5.50 12.76
C GLN A 158 -10.41 4.96 13.81
N ILE A 159 -9.18 5.49 13.84
CA ILE A 159 -8.27 5.25 14.96
C ILE A 159 -8.83 5.88 16.24
N ILE A 160 -8.77 5.14 17.33
CA ILE A 160 -9.10 5.59 18.67
C ILE A 160 -7.89 5.47 19.59
N ASN A 161 -7.96 6.11 20.76
CA ASN A 161 -6.89 5.94 21.75
C ASN A 161 -6.75 4.46 22.15
N GLY A 162 -5.56 3.90 21.96
CA GLY A 162 -5.27 2.49 22.19
C GLY A 162 -5.27 1.62 20.93
N SER A 163 -5.65 2.16 19.75
CA SER A 163 -5.45 1.45 18.49
C SER A 163 -3.96 1.24 18.21
N GLU A 164 -3.66 0.18 17.47
CA GLU A 164 -2.28 -0.17 17.12
C GLU A 164 -2.14 -0.48 15.63
N VAL A 165 -1.17 0.17 15.00
CA VAL A 165 -0.80 -0.08 13.61
C VAL A 165 0.63 -0.61 13.57
N LYS A 166 0.82 -1.72 12.86
CA LYS A 166 2.13 -2.35 12.66
C LYS A 166 2.39 -2.60 11.20
N LEU A 167 3.60 -2.30 10.76
CA LEU A 167 4.10 -2.67 9.44
C LEU A 167 5.40 -3.46 9.61
N THR A 168 5.49 -4.61 8.96
CA THR A 168 6.73 -5.38 8.80
C THR A 168 7.01 -5.54 7.32
N VAL A 169 8.19 -5.14 6.86
CA VAL A 169 8.63 -5.28 5.46
C VAL A 169 9.88 -6.15 5.41
N LEU A 170 9.83 -7.23 4.63
CA LEU A 170 10.95 -8.11 4.35
C LEU A 170 11.47 -7.83 2.93
N THR A 171 12.70 -7.34 2.83
CA THR A 171 13.36 -7.05 1.54
C THR A 171 13.66 -8.34 0.76
N PRO A 172 13.88 -8.26 -0.57
CA PRO A 172 14.40 -9.39 -1.31
C PRO A 172 15.79 -9.82 -0.80
N ILE A 173 16.19 -11.05 -1.13
CA ILE A 173 17.57 -11.52 -0.88
C ILE A 173 18.54 -10.54 -1.54
N GLY A 174 19.55 -10.08 -0.81
CA GLY A 174 20.56 -9.11 -1.23
C GLY A 174 20.04 -7.67 -1.37
N GLY A 175 18.86 -7.36 -0.81
CA GLY A 175 18.35 -6.00 -0.68
C GLY A 175 18.73 -5.37 0.67
N ASN A 176 19.37 -4.21 0.62
CA ASN A 176 19.70 -3.40 1.80
C ASN A 176 18.73 -2.22 1.91
N ILE A 177 18.26 -1.96 3.13
CA ILE A 177 17.39 -0.81 3.42
C ILE A 177 18.20 0.48 3.28
N ASP A 178 17.62 1.48 2.63
CA ASP A 178 18.08 2.87 2.67
C ASP A 178 17.42 3.55 3.88
N GLU A 179 18.16 3.64 4.98
CA GLU A 179 17.70 4.23 6.25
C GLU A 179 17.43 5.74 6.14
N ASN A 180 17.95 6.44 5.13
CA ASN A 180 17.67 7.88 4.97
C ASN A 180 16.32 8.14 4.27
N ALA A 181 15.87 7.18 3.48
CA ALA A 181 14.63 7.28 2.72
C ALA A 181 13.48 6.48 3.33
N THR A 182 13.80 5.48 4.15
CA THR A 182 12.82 4.66 4.86
C THR A 182 12.36 5.41 6.10
N LYS A 183 11.05 5.63 6.21
CA LYS A 183 10.44 6.36 7.34
C LYS A 183 8.94 6.19 7.38
N GLY A 184 8.34 6.37 8.55
CA GLY A 184 6.91 6.65 8.68
C GLY A 184 6.69 8.15 8.87
N ILE A 185 5.59 8.67 8.33
CA ILE A 185 5.16 10.06 8.56
C ILE A 185 3.70 10.02 9.01
N ASP A 186 3.40 10.66 10.13
CA ASP A 186 2.02 10.77 10.63
C ASP A 186 1.24 11.93 10.00
N GLU A 187 -0.04 12.06 10.38
CA GLU A 187 -0.93 13.13 9.92
C GLU A 187 -0.44 14.56 10.21
N ASN A 188 0.43 14.74 11.21
CA ASN A 188 1.02 16.03 11.59
C ASN A 188 2.39 16.27 10.93
N GLY A 189 2.84 15.35 10.08
CA GLY A 189 4.16 15.40 9.44
C GLY A 189 5.30 14.98 10.35
N GLN A 190 5.02 14.34 11.49
CA GLN A 190 6.05 13.85 12.40
C GLN A 190 6.59 12.51 11.93
N GLU A 191 7.91 12.36 12.02
CA GLU A 191 8.59 11.13 11.63
C GLU A 191 8.44 10.03 12.69
N ILE A 192 8.18 8.83 12.22
CA ILE A 192 8.06 7.61 13.01
C ILE A 192 9.31 6.78 12.74
N GLN A 193 10.10 6.58 13.79
CA GLN A 193 11.33 5.81 13.74
C GLN A 193 11.04 4.34 13.47
N GLU A 194 11.73 3.80 12.47
CA GLU A 194 11.76 2.38 12.14
C GLU A 194 12.75 1.61 13.02
N VAL A 195 12.58 0.29 13.03
CA VAL A 195 13.62 -0.64 13.48
C VAL A 195 14.04 -1.47 12.28
N VAL A 196 15.32 -1.41 11.92
CA VAL A 196 15.92 -2.19 10.83
C VAL A 196 16.80 -3.28 11.39
N GLN A 197 16.60 -4.51 10.91
CA GLN A 197 17.42 -5.66 11.25
C GLN A 197 17.89 -6.41 10.01
N GLN A 198 19.20 -6.62 9.89
CA GLN A 198 19.77 -7.50 8.87
C GLN A 198 19.65 -8.97 9.27
N LEU A 199 19.07 -9.79 8.39
CA LEU A 199 19.02 -11.24 8.49
C LEU A 199 20.20 -11.86 7.73
N VAL A 200 21.34 -12.02 8.41
CA VAL A 200 22.62 -12.43 7.80
C VAL A 200 22.51 -13.76 7.04
N GLN A 201 21.83 -14.77 7.59
CA GLN A 201 21.76 -16.11 6.98
C GLN A 201 20.93 -16.16 5.69
N THR A 202 19.92 -15.31 5.56
CA THR A 202 19.06 -15.24 4.36
C THR A 202 19.45 -14.12 3.41
N GLY A 203 20.38 -13.24 3.83
CA GLY A 203 20.77 -12.05 3.08
C GLY A 203 19.63 -11.05 2.90
N ARG A 204 18.61 -11.06 3.76
CA ARG A 204 17.47 -10.15 3.73
C ARG A 204 17.57 -9.11 4.84
N SER A 205 16.79 -8.05 4.72
CA SER A 205 16.59 -7.05 5.76
C SER A 205 15.11 -7.03 6.16
N VAL A 206 14.85 -6.78 7.43
CA VAL A 206 13.50 -6.55 7.96
C VAL A 206 13.43 -5.13 8.48
N THR A 207 12.39 -4.40 8.08
CA THR A 207 12.03 -3.10 8.65
C THR A 207 10.70 -3.24 9.35
N THR A 208 10.61 -2.78 10.59
CA THR A 208 9.36 -2.75 11.35
C THR A 208 9.02 -1.35 11.82
N PHE A 209 7.73 -1.03 11.77
CA PHE A 209 7.14 0.16 12.37
C PHE A 209 6.03 -0.23 13.34
N GLN A 210 5.90 0.52 14.43
CA GLN A 210 4.79 0.42 15.37
C GLN A 210 4.30 1.82 15.69
N TYR A 211 3.02 2.09 15.45
CA TYR A 211 2.45 3.42 15.67
C TYR A 211 0.97 3.38 16.08
N ARG A 212 0.42 4.55 16.42
CA ARG A 212 -0.93 4.71 16.98
C ARG A 212 -1.85 5.69 16.24
N LEU A 213 -1.37 6.39 15.21
CA LEU A 213 -2.16 7.28 14.32
C LEU A 213 -1.95 6.86 12.86
N ASP A 214 -2.68 7.45 11.91
CA ASP A 214 -2.71 7.07 10.48
C ASP A 214 -1.38 7.42 9.76
N PRO A 215 -0.41 6.50 9.62
CA PRO A 215 0.89 6.83 9.09
C PRO A 215 1.01 6.44 7.61
N LEU A 216 1.67 7.28 6.84
CA LEU A 216 2.24 6.89 5.55
C LEU A 216 3.62 6.29 5.82
N PHE A 217 3.78 5.00 5.52
CA PHE A 217 5.08 4.34 5.58
C PHE A 217 5.72 4.30 4.21
N THR A 218 6.99 4.70 4.14
CA THR A 218 7.84 4.56 2.97
C THR A 218 9.00 3.64 3.33
N VAL A 219 9.22 2.59 2.53
CA VAL A 219 10.35 1.68 2.67
C VAL A 219 11.12 1.63 1.37
N ARG A 220 12.38 2.07 1.41
CA ARG A 220 13.28 2.05 0.27
C ARG A 220 14.39 1.04 0.48
N TYR A 221 14.70 0.28 -0.57
CA TYR A 221 15.84 -0.63 -0.56
C TYR A 221 16.59 -0.59 -1.89
N VAL A 222 17.85 -1.01 -1.84
CA VAL A 222 18.75 -1.12 -2.97
C VAL A 222 19.21 -2.56 -3.10
N HIS A 223 19.14 -3.13 -4.31
CA HIS A 223 19.80 -4.40 -4.61
C HIS A 223 21.31 -4.20 -4.62
N THR A 224 22.02 -4.97 -3.80
CA THR A 224 23.49 -4.95 -3.73
C THR A 224 24.15 -5.85 -4.76
N THR A 225 23.38 -6.75 -5.37
CA THR A 225 23.84 -7.63 -6.43
C THR A 225 23.31 -7.10 -7.77
N PRO A 226 24.18 -6.89 -8.77
CA PRO A 226 23.75 -6.38 -10.07
C PRO A 226 22.65 -7.26 -10.69
N VAL A 227 21.67 -6.62 -11.30
CA VAL A 227 20.68 -7.30 -12.14
C VAL A 227 21.41 -8.04 -13.26
N LEU A 228 21.11 -9.32 -13.43
CA LEU A 228 21.55 -10.09 -14.59
C LEU A 228 20.80 -9.55 -15.81
N SER A 229 21.44 -8.63 -16.53
CA SER A 229 21.03 -8.30 -17.89
C SER A 229 21.43 -9.47 -18.78
N ASN A 230 20.47 -10.03 -19.53
CA ASN A 230 20.72 -11.16 -20.42
C ASN A 230 21.95 -10.87 -21.31
N LEU A 231 23.06 -11.59 -21.06
CA LEU A 231 24.27 -11.60 -21.88
C LEU A 231 24.08 -12.34 -23.22
N ILE A 232 22.86 -12.39 -23.76
CA ILE A 232 22.59 -13.00 -25.06
C ILE A 232 22.55 -11.88 -26.10
N ASN A 233 23.74 -11.38 -26.41
CA ASN A 233 24.12 -10.77 -27.68
C ASN A 233 25.66 -10.86 -27.75
N GLN A 234 26.15 -12.06 -28.04
CA GLN A 234 27.44 -12.28 -28.71
C GLN A 234 27.14 -12.60 -30.17
#